data_AF-A0A7Y1Z3J3-F1
#
_entry.id   AF-A0A7Y1Z3J3-F1
#
_cell.length_a   1.000
_cell.length_b   1.000
_cell.length_c   1.000
_cell.angle_alpha   90.00
_cell.angle_beta   90.00
_cell.angle_gamma   90.00
#
_symmetry.space_group_name_H-M   'P 1'
#
loop_
_entity.id
_entity.type
_entity.pdbx_description
1 polymer ?
#
loop_
_entity_poly.entity_id
_entity_poly.type
_entity_poly.pdbx_seq_one_letter_code
_entity_poly.pdbx_strand_id
1 'polypeptide(L)'
;TKDATFGLFELEGGAMWSMNICWALPKQWPAASYGLEIGIVGTQGVIDIEDTHRDVILASDFSQGKAYRPAGREDEVERYVDFLTSYPPGDVYDGDIWGPMREETRSWCQRIYSGRSTPHASARDGHRNLMLTMAMDLSAKRGETIQLPISADELMQGLTD
;
A
#
# COMPACT_ATOMS: atom_id res chain seq x y z
N THR A 1 5.57 3.32 17.57
CA THR A 1 4.98 3.32 16.21
C THR A 1 3.70 2.51 16.27
N LYS A 2 2.70 2.80 15.43
CA LYS A 2 1.46 2.00 15.40
C LYS A 2 1.71 0.75 14.54
N ASP A 3 1.54 -0.43 15.12
CA ASP A 3 1.76 -1.70 14.41
C ASP A 3 0.51 -2.19 13.67
N ALA A 4 -0.65 -1.58 13.96
CA ALA A 4 -1.89 -1.79 13.24
C ALA A 4 -2.73 -0.50 13.19
N THR A 5 -3.35 -0.24 12.05
CA THR A 5 -4.25 0.90 11.83
C THR A 5 -5.48 0.41 11.06
N PHE A 6 -6.67 0.84 11.50
CA PHE A 6 -7.92 0.63 10.78
C PHE A 6 -8.55 1.98 10.48
N GLY A 7 -8.91 2.19 9.21
CA GLY A 7 -9.58 3.40 8.74
C GLY A 7 -10.94 3.05 8.15
N LEU A 8 -11.93 3.90 8.42
CA LEU A 8 -13.24 3.86 7.78
C LEU A 8 -13.53 5.25 7.21
N PHE A 9 -13.84 5.32 5.93
CA PHE A 9 -14.20 6.54 5.22
C PHE A 9 -15.62 6.41 4.69
N GLU A 10 -16.43 7.44 4.93
CA GLU A 10 -17.69 7.63 4.24
C GLU A 10 -17.46 8.54 3.02
N LEU A 11 -17.82 8.04 1.85
CA LEU A 11 -17.74 8.77 0.59
C LEU A 11 -19.02 9.58 0.39
N GLU A 12 -18.97 10.65 -0.40
CA GLU A 12 -20.10 11.58 -0.64
C GLU A 12 -21.41 10.87 -1.06
N GLY A 13 -21.30 9.75 -1.79
CA GLY A 13 -22.44 8.94 -2.23
C GLY A 13 -22.98 7.95 -1.19
N GLY A 14 -22.53 7.99 0.06
CA GLY A 14 -22.88 7.04 1.12
C GLY A 14 -22.17 5.68 1.02
N ALA A 15 -21.26 5.51 0.05
CA ALA A 15 -20.41 4.33 -0.02
C ALA A 15 -19.35 4.39 1.10
N MET A 16 -18.97 3.22 1.61
CA MET A 16 -17.94 3.11 2.64
C MET A 16 -16.66 2.52 2.07
N TRP A 17 -15.51 3.06 2.48
CA TRP A 17 -14.21 2.46 2.24
C TRP A 17 -13.56 2.13 3.58
N SER A 18 -13.34 0.85 3.84
CA SER A 18 -12.56 0.39 4.99
C SER A 18 -11.17 -0.04 4.54
N MET A 19 -10.16 0.25 5.34
CA MET A 19 -8.80 -0.25 5.14
C MET A 19 -8.19 -0.70 6.45
N ASN A 20 -7.45 -1.81 6.42
CA ASN A 20 -6.64 -2.28 7.53
C ASN A 20 -5.18 -2.40 7.08
N ILE A 21 -4.27 -1.85 7.88
CA ILE A 21 -2.83 -1.98 7.70
C ILE A 21 -2.31 -2.60 8.99
N CYS A 22 -1.74 -3.79 8.92
CA CYS A 22 -1.29 -4.53 10.10
C CYS A 22 0.07 -5.18 9.86
N TRP A 23 1.03 -4.82 10.71
CA TRP A 23 2.37 -5.39 10.79
C TRP A 23 2.57 -6.25 12.04
N ALA A 24 1.55 -6.36 12.91
CA ALA A 24 1.57 -7.17 14.13
C ALA A 24 1.33 -8.67 13.89
N LEU A 25 1.56 -9.15 12.66
CA LEU A 25 1.37 -10.55 12.25
C LEU A 25 2.63 -11.38 12.56
N PRO A 26 2.56 -12.73 12.63
CA PRO A 26 3.72 -13.54 12.95
C PRO A 26 4.87 -13.27 11.98
N LYS A 27 6.08 -13.12 12.55
CA LYS A 27 7.27 -12.63 11.84
C LYS A 27 7.60 -13.46 10.60
N GLN A 28 7.48 -14.78 10.68
CA GLN A 28 7.84 -15.70 9.60
C GLN A 28 6.78 -15.76 8.48
N TRP A 29 5.49 -15.71 8.83
CA TRP A 29 4.36 -15.69 7.90
C TRP A 29 3.14 -15.11 8.63
N PRO A 30 2.41 -14.13 8.06
CA PRO A 30 2.63 -13.52 6.74
C PRO A 30 3.59 -12.35 6.76
N ALA A 31 4.04 -11.85 7.92
CA ALA A 31 4.72 -10.55 7.99
C ALA A 31 6.06 -10.45 7.24
N ALA A 32 6.76 -11.58 7.03
CA ALA A 32 7.97 -11.61 6.20
C ALA A 32 7.67 -11.44 4.71
N SER A 33 6.42 -11.68 4.32
CA SER A 33 5.85 -11.43 3.00
C SER A 33 4.90 -10.24 3.10
N TYR A 34 4.51 -9.68 1.97
CA TYR A 34 3.48 -8.64 1.91
C TYR A 34 2.24 -9.23 1.26
N GLY A 35 1.06 -8.73 1.66
CA GLY A 35 -0.18 -9.04 0.97
C GLY A 35 -1.14 -7.87 0.95
N LEU A 36 -1.89 -7.76 -0.13
CA LEU A 36 -2.88 -6.73 -0.35
C LEU A 36 -4.08 -7.34 -1.06
N GLU A 37 -5.23 -7.12 -0.44
CA GLU A 37 -6.53 -7.52 -0.95
C GLU A 37 -7.39 -6.26 -1.07
N ILE A 38 -8.05 -6.08 -2.22
CA ILE A 38 -8.99 -4.98 -2.47
C ILE A 38 -10.29 -5.56 -2.99
N GLY A 39 -11.35 -5.40 -2.20
CA GLY A 39 -12.72 -5.69 -2.61
C GLY A 39 -13.49 -4.42 -2.95
N ILE A 40 -14.10 -4.38 -4.13
CA ILE A 40 -15.04 -3.34 -4.55
C ILE A 40 -16.39 -4.02 -4.78
N VAL A 41 -17.34 -3.76 -3.89
CA VAL A 41 -18.67 -4.37 -3.91
C VAL A 41 -19.70 -3.35 -4.39
N GLY A 42 -20.41 -3.69 -5.48
CA GLY A 42 -21.50 -2.91 -6.02
C GLY A 42 -22.83 -3.67 -5.99
N THR A 43 -23.90 -3.01 -6.41
CA THR A 43 -25.24 -3.63 -6.47
C THR A 43 -25.40 -4.66 -7.58
N GLN A 44 -24.51 -4.65 -8.59
CA GLN A 44 -24.59 -5.51 -9.78
C GLN A 44 -23.37 -6.41 -9.96
N GLY A 45 -22.41 -6.37 -9.06
CA GLY A 45 -21.18 -7.14 -9.20
C GLY A 45 -20.13 -6.78 -8.17
N VAL A 46 -19.05 -7.55 -8.20
CA VAL A 46 -17.91 -7.42 -7.29
C VAL A 46 -16.63 -7.48 -8.12
N ILE A 47 -15.66 -6.64 -7.76
CA ILE A 47 -14.27 -6.79 -8.16
C ILE A 47 -13.52 -7.19 -6.90
N ASP A 48 -12.76 -8.27 -6.98
CA ASP A 48 -11.91 -8.74 -5.91
C ASP A 48 -10.49 -8.88 -6.47
N ILE A 49 -9.55 -8.20 -5.84
CA ILE A 49 -8.14 -8.14 -6.25
C ILE A 49 -7.32 -8.69 -5.10
N GLU A 50 -6.65 -9.80 -5.33
CA GLU A 50 -5.65 -10.38 -4.43
C GLU A 50 -4.30 -10.36 -5.14
N ASP A 51 -3.41 -9.49 -4.69
CA ASP A 51 -2.11 -9.24 -5.33
C ASP A 51 -1.03 -10.27 -4.92
N THR A 52 -1.34 -11.20 -4.00
CA THR A 52 -0.35 -12.16 -3.50
C THR A 52 -0.12 -13.40 -4.38
N HIS A 53 -0.80 -13.55 -5.53
CA HIS A 53 -0.72 -14.75 -6.38
C HIS A 53 -0.60 -16.07 -5.57
N ARG A 54 -1.52 -16.27 -4.62
CA ARG A 54 -1.47 -17.40 -3.66
C ARG A 54 -1.52 -18.77 -4.33
N ASP A 55 -1.74 -18.82 -5.64
CA ASP A 55 -1.72 -20.03 -6.44
C ASP A 55 -0.30 -20.59 -6.67
N VAL A 56 0.76 -19.78 -6.50
CA VAL A 56 2.16 -20.23 -6.63
C VAL A 56 3.01 -19.85 -5.42
N ILE A 57 3.14 -20.81 -4.48
CA ILE A 57 3.84 -20.61 -3.20
C ILE A 57 5.13 -21.43 -3.18
N LEU A 58 6.25 -20.80 -2.85
CA LEU A 58 7.49 -21.47 -2.45
C LEU A 58 7.63 -21.41 -0.94
N ALA A 59 7.51 -22.56 -0.28
CA ALA A 59 7.85 -22.73 1.13
C ALA A 59 9.10 -23.61 1.23
N SER A 60 10.14 -23.13 1.91
CA SER A 60 11.44 -23.79 1.96
C SER A 60 12.11 -23.56 3.32
N ASP A 61 12.95 -24.51 3.75
CA ASP A 61 13.83 -24.33 4.92
C ASP A 61 14.99 -23.35 4.63
N PHE A 62 15.16 -22.93 3.38
CA PHE A 62 16.14 -21.92 2.96
C PHE A 62 15.49 -20.54 2.84
N SER A 63 16.19 -19.50 3.29
CA SER A 63 15.75 -18.11 3.15
C SER A 63 15.70 -17.66 1.69
N GLN A 64 14.60 -17.02 1.29
CA GLN A 64 14.33 -16.44 -0.04
C GLN A 64 14.81 -14.98 -0.16
N GLY A 65 15.59 -14.51 0.81
CA GLY A 65 16.06 -13.12 0.87
C GLY A 65 14.96 -12.13 1.27
N LYS A 66 15.34 -10.87 1.46
CA LYS A 66 14.46 -9.83 2.03
C LYS A 66 13.71 -9.06 0.96
N ALA A 67 12.38 -8.98 1.09
CA ALA A 67 11.54 -8.10 0.29
C ALA A 67 11.65 -6.62 0.72
N TYR A 68 11.83 -6.37 2.02
CA TYR A 68 12.02 -5.03 2.59
C TYR A 68 13.33 -4.95 3.38
N ARG A 69 14.10 -3.87 3.22
CA ARG A 69 15.41 -3.66 3.86
C ARG A 69 15.41 -2.36 4.68
N PRO A 70 14.82 -2.35 5.88
CA PRO A 70 14.87 -1.20 6.75
C PRO A 70 16.30 -1.02 7.29
N ALA A 71 16.77 0.22 7.31
CA ALA A 71 18.05 0.58 7.89
C ALA A 71 18.10 0.21 9.39
N GLY A 72 19.19 -0.43 9.82
CA GLY A 72 19.41 -0.86 11.20
C GLY A 72 18.70 -2.15 11.62
N ARG A 73 17.98 -2.83 10.71
CA ARG A 73 17.31 -4.12 10.94
C ARG A 73 17.70 -5.16 9.89
N GLU A 74 18.93 -5.05 9.40
CA GLU A 74 19.50 -5.86 8.33
C GLU A 74 19.64 -7.34 8.68
N ASP A 75 19.51 -7.72 9.95
CA ASP A 75 19.60 -9.11 10.42
C ASP A 75 18.24 -9.69 10.90
N GLU A 76 17.17 -8.91 10.94
CA GLU A 76 16.00 -9.26 11.77
C GLU A 76 14.95 -10.18 11.12
N VAL A 77 15.05 -10.49 9.83
CA VAL A 77 13.98 -11.22 9.12
C VAL A 77 14.57 -12.15 8.06
N GLU A 78 14.37 -13.45 8.26
CA GLU A 78 14.48 -14.46 7.20
C GLU A 78 13.10 -14.73 6.61
N ARG A 79 13.02 -14.88 5.29
CA ARG A 79 11.77 -15.08 4.54
C ARG A 79 11.75 -16.48 3.95
N TYR A 80 11.02 -17.39 4.58
CA TYR A 80 10.96 -18.81 4.18
C TYR A 80 9.83 -19.13 3.21
N VAL A 81 8.87 -18.21 3.10
CA VAL A 81 7.69 -18.34 2.24
C VAL A 81 7.71 -17.20 1.24
N ASP A 82 7.61 -17.53 -0.04
CA ASP A 82 7.57 -16.59 -1.15
C ASP A 82 6.36 -16.87 -2.03
N PHE A 83 5.79 -15.80 -2.57
CA PHE A 83 4.76 -15.88 -3.60
C PHE A 83 5.44 -15.59 -4.93
N LEU A 84 5.73 -16.66 -5.68
CA LEU A 84 6.51 -16.56 -6.91
C LEU A 84 5.72 -15.73 -7.92
N THR A 85 6.41 -14.86 -8.65
CA THR A 85 5.81 -13.90 -9.60
C THR A 85 4.89 -12.84 -8.96
N SER A 86 4.78 -12.84 -7.62
CA SER A 86 4.05 -11.85 -6.81
C SER A 86 5.05 -10.95 -6.10
N TYR A 87 5.66 -10.07 -6.89
CA TYR A 87 6.44 -8.96 -6.36
C TYR A 87 5.85 -7.68 -6.93
N PRO A 88 5.28 -6.76 -6.11
CA PRO A 88 4.58 -5.58 -6.63
C PRO A 88 5.44 -4.72 -7.59
N PRO A 89 6.77 -4.60 -7.37
CA PRO A 89 7.66 -3.99 -8.36
C PRO A 89 7.75 -4.69 -9.72
N GLY A 90 7.53 -6.00 -9.75
CA GLY A 90 7.87 -6.90 -10.85
C GLY A 90 9.19 -7.63 -10.62
N ASP A 91 9.42 -8.72 -11.34
CA ASP A 91 10.55 -9.62 -11.15
C ASP A 91 11.89 -9.06 -11.66
N VAL A 92 12.99 -9.45 -11.01
CA VAL A 92 14.34 -9.16 -11.49
C VAL A 92 14.88 -10.39 -12.23
N TYR A 93 15.23 -10.22 -13.50
CA TYR A 93 15.82 -11.26 -14.33
C TYR A 93 16.87 -10.67 -15.28
N ASP A 94 18.03 -11.34 -15.37
CA ASP A 94 19.16 -10.94 -16.22
C ASP A 94 19.64 -9.49 -15.98
N GLY A 95 19.59 -9.03 -14.73
CA GLY A 95 19.97 -7.67 -14.34
C GLY A 95 18.92 -6.59 -14.61
N ASP A 96 17.79 -6.95 -15.23
CA ASP A 96 16.69 -6.05 -15.54
C ASP A 96 15.46 -6.30 -14.68
N ILE A 97 14.63 -5.27 -14.51
CA ILE A 97 13.31 -5.37 -13.88
C ILE A 97 12.23 -5.62 -14.95
N TRP A 98 11.33 -6.54 -14.68
CA TRP A 98 10.23 -6.94 -15.55
C TRP A 98 8.92 -6.83 -14.77
N GLY A 99 7.94 -6.08 -15.28
CA GLY A 99 6.63 -6.00 -14.63
C GLY A 99 6.18 -4.57 -14.33
N PRO A 100 5.26 -4.41 -13.35
CA PRO A 100 4.51 -3.18 -13.17
C PRO A 100 5.36 -1.93 -12.99
N MET A 101 6.39 -1.93 -12.13
CA MET A 101 7.19 -0.71 -11.93
C MET A 101 8.00 -0.31 -13.16
N ARG A 102 8.43 -1.26 -13.99
CA ARG A 102 9.09 -0.91 -15.26
C ARG A 102 8.12 -0.19 -16.18
N GLU A 103 6.94 -0.75 -16.39
CA GLU A 103 5.94 -0.16 -17.29
C GLU A 103 5.41 1.17 -16.76
N GLU A 104 5.21 1.26 -15.44
CA GLU A 104 4.88 2.47 -14.73
C GLU A 104 5.96 3.55 -14.94
N THR A 105 7.23 3.24 -14.69
CA THR A 105 8.37 4.17 -14.92
C THR A 105 8.47 4.60 -16.38
N ARG A 106 8.31 3.66 -17.32
CA ARG A 106 8.33 3.96 -18.76
C ARG A 106 7.19 4.89 -19.15
N SER A 107 5.98 4.68 -18.61
CA SER A 107 4.83 5.55 -18.88
C SER A 107 5.07 6.98 -18.37
N TRP A 108 5.76 7.12 -17.23
CA TRP A 108 6.18 8.42 -16.71
C TRP A 108 7.19 9.10 -17.64
N CYS A 109 8.27 8.40 -18.01
CA CYS A 109 9.26 8.93 -18.94
C CYS A 109 8.60 9.35 -20.26
N GLN A 110 7.70 8.53 -20.81
CA GLN A 110 6.91 8.84 -22.01
C GLN A 110 6.14 10.15 -21.89
N ARG A 111 5.50 10.41 -20.74
CA ARG A 111 4.87 11.71 -20.47
C ARG A 111 5.87 12.85 -20.59
N ILE A 112 7.04 12.72 -19.99
CA ILE A 112 8.06 13.79 -19.97
C ILE A 112 8.61 14.09 -21.36
N TYR A 113 9.04 13.06 -22.10
CA TYR A 113 9.73 13.30 -23.38
C TYR A 113 8.79 13.45 -24.58
N SER A 114 7.54 12.98 -24.50
CA SER A 114 6.60 12.99 -25.64
C SER A 114 5.24 13.63 -25.36
N GLY A 115 5.00 14.09 -24.13
CA GLY A 115 3.72 14.71 -23.76
C GLY A 115 2.53 13.74 -23.72
N ARG A 116 2.79 12.42 -23.79
CA ARG A 116 1.72 11.41 -23.71
C ARG A 116 1.01 11.45 -22.36
N SER A 117 -0.29 11.18 -22.38
CA SER A 117 -1.06 10.95 -21.16
C SER A 117 -0.56 9.71 -20.44
N THR A 118 -0.71 9.69 -19.12
CA THR A 118 -0.35 8.56 -18.27
C THR A 118 -1.35 8.45 -17.11
N PRO A 119 -1.63 7.23 -16.61
CA PRO A 119 -2.49 7.02 -15.44
C PRO A 119 -1.85 7.45 -14.12
N HIS A 120 -0.61 7.94 -14.14
CA HIS A 120 0.13 8.39 -12.97
C HIS A 120 -0.63 9.40 -12.11
N ALA A 121 -0.58 9.19 -10.79
CA ALA A 121 -1.09 10.13 -9.81
C ALA A 121 -0.38 11.49 -9.94
N SER A 122 -1.14 12.57 -9.83
CA SER A 122 -0.58 13.92 -9.78
C SER A 122 -0.09 14.26 -8.37
N ALA A 123 0.70 15.34 -8.25
CA ALA A 123 1.07 15.88 -6.93
C ALA A 123 -0.15 16.24 -6.07
N ARG A 124 -1.26 16.65 -6.71
CA ARG A 124 -2.53 16.94 -6.03
C ARG A 124 -3.16 15.67 -5.46
N ASP A 125 -3.11 14.56 -6.21
CA ASP A 125 -3.63 13.27 -5.75
C ASP A 125 -2.80 12.76 -4.56
N GLY A 126 -1.47 12.88 -4.64
CA GLY A 126 -0.58 12.55 -3.52
C GLY A 126 -0.86 13.39 -2.28
N HIS A 127 -0.99 14.72 -2.43
CA HIS A 127 -1.34 15.61 -1.32
C HIS A 127 -2.71 15.26 -0.71
N ARG A 128 -3.73 15.00 -1.54
CA ARG A 128 -5.05 14.56 -1.05
C ARG A 128 -4.94 13.29 -0.22
N ASN A 129 -4.23 12.27 -0.72
CA ASN A 129 -4.08 11.00 -0.01
C ASN A 129 -3.32 11.18 1.33
N LEU A 130 -2.30 12.04 1.36
CA LEU A 130 -1.61 12.40 2.60
C LEU A 130 -2.55 13.05 3.62
N MET A 131 -3.37 14.01 3.19
CA MET A 131 -4.36 14.65 4.06
C MET A 131 -5.37 13.63 4.63
N LEU A 132 -5.81 12.66 3.83
CA LEU A 132 -6.72 11.60 4.27
C LEU A 132 -6.10 10.67 5.32
N THR A 133 -4.86 10.22 5.10
CA THR A 133 -4.19 9.31 6.05
C THR A 133 -3.80 10.02 7.34
N MET A 134 -3.39 11.28 7.27
CA MET A 134 -3.16 12.10 8.46
C MET A 134 -4.46 12.39 9.22
N ALA A 135 -5.58 12.57 8.53
CA ALA A 135 -6.89 12.72 9.17
C ALA A 135 -7.31 11.44 9.92
N MET A 136 -6.92 10.25 9.45
CA MET A 136 -7.09 9.01 10.22
C MET A 136 -6.30 9.06 11.54
N ASP A 137 -5.07 9.55 11.51
CA ASP A 137 -4.26 9.71 12.72
C ASP A 137 -4.90 10.70 13.70
N LEU A 138 -5.43 11.82 13.19
CA LEU A 138 -6.13 12.80 14.00
C LEU A 138 -7.43 12.23 14.60
N SER A 139 -8.23 11.52 13.79
CA SER A 139 -9.43 10.82 14.24
C SER A 139 -9.11 9.84 15.36
N ALA A 140 -8.07 9.02 15.19
CA ALA A 140 -7.63 8.07 16.20
C ALA A 140 -7.13 8.76 17.48
N LYS A 141 -6.47 9.91 17.36
CA LYS A 141 -5.99 10.70 18.51
C LYS A 141 -7.14 11.29 19.31
N ARG A 142 -8.17 11.82 18.64
CA ARG A 142 -9.33 12.45 19.29
C ARG A 142 -10.41 11.45 19.72
N GLY A 143 -10.44 10.26 19.12
CA GLY A 143 -11.51 9.28 19.33
C GLY A 143 -12.84 9.70 18.69
N GLU A 144 -12.80 10.55 17.68
CA GLU A 144 -14.00 11.10 17.00
C GLU A 144 -13.84 11.07 15.47
N THR A 145 -14.97 11.17 14.77
CA THR A 145 -15.00 11.28 13.30
C THR A 145 -14.47 12.66 12.87
N ILE A 146 -13.64 12.68 11.82
CA ILE A 146 -13.14 13.91 11.21
C ILE A 146 -13.91 14.17 9.92
N GLN A 147 -14.48 15.37 9.79
CA GLN A 147 -15.13 15.80 8.55
C GLN A 147 -14.10 16.20 7.49
N LEU A 148 -14.34 15.76 6.27
CA LEU A 148 -13.45 15.98 5.13
C LEU A 148 -14.18 16.81 4.04
N PRO A 149 -13.46 17.70 3.32
CA PRO A 149 -12.03 17.96 3.43
C PRO A 149 -11.69 18.81 4.66
N ILE A 150 -10.61 18.44 5.35
CA ILE A 150 -10.00 19.23 6.43
C ILE A 150 -8.87 20.10 5.87
N SER A 151 -8.69 21.30 6.43
CA SER A 151 -7.56 22.17 6.04
C SER A 151 -6.23 21.65 6.59
N ALA A 152 -5.12 21.98 5.92
CA ALA A 152 -3.79 21.60 6.39
C ALA A 152 -3.47 22.21 7.77
N ASP A 153 -3.85 23.47 8.00
CA ASP A 153 -3.60 24.17 9.27
C ASP A 153 -4.36 23.51 10.42
N GLU A 154 -5.65 23.24 10.24
CA GLU A 154 -6.48 22.57 11.25
C GLU A 154 -5.99 21.15 11.56
N LEU A 155 -5.62 20.40 10.52
CA LEU A 155 -5.07 19.06 10.65
C LEU A 155 -3.77 19.07 11.44
N MET A 156 -2.85 19.96 11.08
CA MET A 156 -1.54 20.07 11.73
C MET A 156 -1.67 20.49 13.19
N GLN A 157 -2.50 21.51 13.47
CA GLN A 157 -2.78 21.95 14.84
C GLN A 157 -3.29 20.77 15.69
N GLY A 158 -4.30 20.04 15.19
CA GLY A 158 -4.86 18.89 15.91
C GLY A 158 -3.85 17.75 16.14
N LEU A 159 -2.88 17.57 15.24
CA LEU A 159 -1.85 16.54 15.37
C LEU A 159 -0.73 16.94 16.33
N THR A 160 -0.41 18.24 16.45
CA THR A 160 0.67 18.73 17.33
C THR A 160 0.26 18.99 18.77
N ASP A 161 -1.02 19.28 19.03
CA ASP A 161 -1.54 19.61 20.38
C ASP A 161 -1.64 18.40 21.32
#